data_AF-A0A2Z2KNC6-F1
#
_entry.id   AF-A0A2Z2KNC6-F1
#
_cell.length_a   1.000
_cell.length_b   1.000
_cell.length_c   1.000
_cell.angle_alpha   90.00
_cell.angle_beta   90.00
_cell.angle_gamma   90.00
#
_symmetry.space_group_name_H-M   'P 1'
#
loop_
_entity.id
_entity.type
_entity.pdbx_description
1 polymer ?
#
loop_
_entity_poly.entity_id
_entity_poly.type
_entity_poly.pdbx_seq_one_letter_code
_entity_poly.pdbx_strand_id
1 'polypeptide(L)'
;MNKKDTRLLPYIVESEKVLQSYNLTDEENDLQLAAIMTEMEKQFGVPWANNENYNKAFPECIALYKFISDARVTYGEDGVFQVGKKVKIVDGLESRGAKAYDVKNVNDSIWYWCMDYTGKFGYAFDKNTIDWTKSEFIYDCKKWKTPLSVIAQYGY
;
A
#
# COMPACT_ATOMS: atom_id res chain seq x y z
N MET A 1 20.88 20.27 -13.39
CA MET A 1 20.32 20.23 -12.02
C MET A 1 18.83 20.46 -12.13
N ASN A 2 18.00 19.41 -11.99
CA ASN A 2 16.56 19.59 -11.85
C ASN A 2 16.31 20.34 -10.54
N LYS A 3 15.75 21.54 -10.64
CA LYS A 3 15.30 22.29 -9.47
C LYS A 3 14.18 21.44 -8.85
N LYS A 4 14.37 20.95 -7.62
CA LYS A 4 13.30 20.31 -6.86
C LYS A 4 12.08 21.22 -6.92
N ASP A 5 10.94 20.68 -7.34
CA ASP A 5 9.71 21.46 -7.42
C ASP A 5 9.34 21.98 -6.03
N THR A 6 9.55 23.27 -5.80
CA THR A 6 9.34 23.90 -4.49
C THR A 6 7.89 23.87 -4.06
N ARG A 7 6.95 23.60 -4.98
CA ARG A 7 5.53 23.41 -4.67
C ARG A 7 5.27 22.14 -3.86
N LEU A 8 6.19 21.18 -3.87
CA LEU A 8 6.09 19.93 -3.08
C LEU A 8 6.55 20.10 -1.63
N LEU A 9 7.32 21.15 -1.31
CA LEU A 9 7.89 21.38 0.03
C LEU A 9 6.85 21.31 1.16
N PRO A 10 5.66 21.93 1.04
CA PRO A 10 4.64 21.85 2.11
C PRO A 10 4.23 20.41 2.41
N TYR A 11 4.08 19.57 1.38
CA TYR A 11 3.67 18.17 1.51
C TYR A 11 4.77 17.30 2.12
N ILE A 12 6.02 17.55 1.74
CA ILE A 12 7.18 16.87 2.33
C ILE A 12 7.21 17.15 3.84
N VAL A 13 7.23 18.43 4.21
CA VAL A 13 7.30 18.86 5.61
C VAL A 13 6.13 18.32 6.42
N GLU A 14 4.91 18.41 5.88
CA GLU A 14 3.73 17.95 6.61
C GLU A 14 3.70 16.43 6.76
N SER A 15 4.06 15.67 5.72
CA SER A 15 4.15 14.20 5.83
C SER A 15 5.23 13.76 6.82
N GLU A 16 6.39 14.42 6.86
CA GLU A 16 7.46 14.13 7.82
C GLU A 16 7.01 14.40 9.27
N LYS A 17 6.29 15.50 9.51
CA LYS A 17 5.74 15.80 10.85
C LYS A 17 4.77 14.71 11.33
N VAL A 18 3.86 14.27 10.46
CA VAL A 18 2.89 13.22 10.79
C VAL A 18 3.64 11.93 11.13
N LEU A 19 4.60 11.53 10.28
CA LEU A 19 5.40 10.32 10.49
C LEU A 19 6.30 10.33 11.73
N GLN A 20 6.72 11.51 12.19
CA GLN A 20 7.53 11.68 13.40
C GLN A 20 6.71 11.97 14.66
N SER A 21 5.38 12.03 14.54
CA SER A 21 4.51 12.37 15.67
C SER A 21 4.32 11.18 16.61
N TYR A 22 4.80 11.32 17.84
CA TYR A 22 4.60 10.33 18.91
C TYR A 22 3.24 10.46 19.62
N ASN A 23 2.47 11.50 19.31
CA ASN A 23 1.23 11.85 20.02
C ASN A 23 -0.04 11.48 19.24
N LEU A 24 0.09 10.98 18.02
CA LEU A 24 -1.04 10.56 17.18
C LEU A 24 -1.22 9.06 17.27
N THR A 25 -2.46 8.62 17.36
CA THR A 25 -2.80 7.21 17.13
C THR A 25 -2.57 6.85 15.66
N ASP A 26 -2.41 5.55 15.37
CA ASP A 26 -2.21 5.06 14.00
C ASP A 26 -3.34 5.46 13.05
N GLU A 27 -4.58 5.51 13.56
CA GLU A 27 -5.76 5.93 12.79
C GLU A 27 -5.72 7.43 12.47
N GLU A 28 -5.31 8.27 13.43
CA GLU A 28 -5.13 9.70 13.22
C GLU A 28 -3.97 10.00 12.26
N ASN A 29 -2.89 9.22 12.34
CA ASN A 29 -1.78 9.28 11.40
C ASN A 29 -2.24 8.95 9.98
N ASP A 30 -2.97 7.84 9.80
CA ASP A 30 -3.46 7.46 8.46
C ASP A 30 -4.42 8.50 7.89
N LEU A 31 -5.33 9.05 8.71
CA LEU A 31 -6.24 10.12 8.32
C LEU A 31 -5.49 11.40 7.89
N GLN A 32 -4.44 11.77 8.61
CA GLN A 32 -3.65 12.96 8.26
C GLN A 32 -2.84 12.76 6.98
N LEU A 33 -2.17 11.61 6.83
CA LEU A 33 -1.49 11.28 5.58
C LEU A 33 -2.47 11.16 4.40
N ALA A 34 -3.71 10.71 4.64
CA ALA A 34 -4.77 10.69 3.64
C ALA A 34 -5.18 12.08 3.16
N ALA A 35 -5.31 13.02 4.10
CA ALA A 35 -5.62 14.41 3.80
C ALA A 35 -4.51 15.05 2.96
N ILE A 36 -3.25 14.78 3.29
CA ILE A 36 -2.08 15.26 2.52
C ILE A 36 -2.14 14.75 1.08
N MET A 37 -2.38 13.45 0.88
CA MET A 37 -2.51 12.86 -0.47
C MET A 37 -3.68 13.44 -1.26
N THR A 38 -4.83 13.63 -0.61
CA THR A 38 -6.01 14.23 -1.24
C THR A 38 -5.71 15.64 -1.75
N GLU A 39 -4.93 16.41 -1.00
CA GLU A 39 -4.57 17.77 -1.41
C GLU A 39 -3.50 17.78 -2.52
N MET A 40 -2.55 16.83 -2.50
CA MET A 40 -1.64 16.61 -3.63
C MET A 40 -2.39 16.26 -4.92
N GLU A 41 -3.41 15.42 -4.85
CA GLU A 41 -4.25 15.06 -6.00
C GLU A 41 -4.94 16.28 -6.61
N LYS A 42 -5.49 17.16 -5.78
CA LYS A 42 -6.12 18.40 -6.25
C LYS A 42 -5.11 19.35 -6.89
N GLN A 43 -3.96 19.56 -6.25
CA GLN A 43 -3.01 20.58 -6.69
C GLN A 43 -2.21 20.15 -7.93
N PHE A 44 -1.82 18.87 -7.99
CA PHE A 44 -0.95 18.38 -9.06
C PHE A 44 -1.69 17.53 -10.09
N GLY A 45 -2.97 17.19 -9.85
CA GLY A 45 -3.74 16.33 -10.73
C GLY A 45 -3.15 14.91 -10.80
N VAL A 46 -2.61 14.40 -9.69
CA VAL A 46 -1.95 13.10 -9.62
C VAL A 46 -2.94 12.02 -10.11
N PRO A 47 -2.69 11.38 -11.26
CA PRO A 47 -3.64 10.45 -11.82
C PRO A 47 -3.65 9.15 -11.00
N TRP A 48 -4.86 8.67 -10.66
CA TRP A 48 -5.10 7.41 -9.95
C TRP A 48 -4.63 6.18 -10.74
N ALA A 49 -4.35 6.32 -12.03
CA ALA A 49 -3.88 5.28 -12.92
C ALA A 49 -2.48 5.63 -13.47
N ASN A 50 -1.62 4.62 -13.62
CA ASN A 50 -0.25 4.65 -14.15
C ASN A 50 -0.10 5.44 -15.48
N ASN A 51 -0.16 6.77 -15.42
CA ASN A 51 0.01 7.64 -16.57
C ASN A 51 1.51 7.85 -16.77
N GLU A 52 2.10 7.08 -17.68
CA GLU A 52 3.54 7.10 -17.95
C GLU A 52 4.06 8.50 -18.33
N ASN A 53 3.26 9.29 -19.04
CA ASN A 53 3.63 10.65 -19.44
C ASN A 53 3.70 11.57 -18.23
N TYR A 54 2.73 11.45 -17.31
CA TYR A 54 2.75 12.20 -16.06
C TYR A 54 3.91 11.78 -15.16
N ASN A 55 4.15 10.46 -15.03
CA ASN A 55 5.26 9.92 -14.23
C ASN A 55 6.64 10.40 -14.71
N LYS A 56 6.81 10.57 -16.03
CA LYS A 56 8.04 11.13 -16.62
C LYS A 56 8.14 12.64 -16.42
N ALA A 57 7.02 13.36 -16.45
CA ALA A 57 6.99 14.81 -16.31
C ALA A 57 7.14 15.28 -14.84
N PHE A 58 6.63 14.50 -13.88
CA PHE A 58 6.60 14.84 -12.46
C PHE A 58 7.11 13.69 -11.56
N PRO A 59 8.35 13.19 -11.76
CA PRO A 59 8.86 12.01 -11.06
C PRO A 59 8.94 12.22 -9.54
N GLU A 60 9.22 13.44 -9.10
CA GLU A 60 9.36 13.81 -7.68
C GLU A 60 8.02 13.83 -6.95
N CYS A 61 6.96 14.32 -7.62
CA CYS A 61 5.60 14.32 -7.08
C CYS A 61 5.10 12.88 -6.88
N ILE A 62 5.32 12.02 -7.86
CA ILE A 62 4.95 10.60 -7.80
C ILE A 62 5.76 9.85 -6.74
N ALA A 63 7.06 10.13 -6.62
CA ALA A 63 7.89 9.53 -5.58
C ALA A 63 7.38 9.88 -4.17
N LEU A 64 7.04 11.15 -3.93
CA LEU A 64 6.46 11.59 -2.66
C LEU A 64 5.08 10.99 -2.42
N TYR A 65 4.21 11.00 -3.43
CA TYR A 65 2.87 10.42 -3.33
C TYR A 65 2.93 8.92 -3.00
N LYS A 66 3.85 8.17 -3.63
CA LYS A 66 4.10 6.76 -3.29
C LYS A 66 4.65 6.60 -1.88
N PHE A 67 5.62 7.42 -1.47
CA PHE A 67 6.17 7.37 -0.12
C PHE A 67 5.08 7.55 0.95
N ILE A 68 4.23 8.57 0.79
CA ILE A 68 3.10 8.82 1.70
C ILE A 68 2.08 7.69 1.61
N SER A 69 1.76 7.24 0.39
CA SER A 69 0.86 6.11 0.17
C SER A 69 1.36 4.87 0.89
N ASP A 70 2.63 4.51 0.76
CA ASP A 70 3.25 3.35 1.39
C ASP A 70 3.23 3.47 2.91
N ALA A 71 3.57 4.65 3.44
CA ALA A 71 3.50 4.92 4.88
C ALA A 71 2.08 4.84 5.45
N ARG A 72 1.07 5.19 4.65
CA ARG A 72 -0.35 4.93 4.97
C ARG A 72 -0.59 3.43 5.03
N VAL A 73 -0.72 2.94 6.25
CA VAL A 73 -0.95 1.55 6.63
C VAL A 73 0.25 0.61 6.48
N THR A 74 1.35 0.97 7.12
CA THR A 74 2.27 -0.02 7.73
C THR A 74 1.92 -0.11 9.22
N TYR A 75 1.40 -1.27 9.64
CA TYR A 75 1.13 -1.74 11.01
C TYR A 75 2.37 -1.59 11.85
N GLY A 76 2.22 -1.34 13.13
CA GLY A 76 3.29 -1.39 14.12
C GLY A 76 4.26 -2.57 13.97
N GLU A 77 5.39 -2.36 14.62
CA GLU A 77 6.63 -3.15 14.63
C GLU A 77 6.50 -4.58 15.19
N ASP A 78 5.32 -5.20 15.16
CA ASP A 78 5.05 -6.50 15.79
C ASP A 78 5.17 -7.70 14.83
N GLY A 79 5.26 -7.44 13.52
CA GLY A 79 5.33 -8.50 12.49
C GLY A 79 4.04 -9.33 12.39
N VAL A 80 2.91 -8.81 12.87
CA VAL A 80 1.61 -9.49 12.84
C VAL A 80 0.76 -8.97 11.66
N PHE A 81 0.38 -9.88 10.77
CA PHE A 81 -0.58 -9.56 9.71
C PHE A 81 -2.01 -9.54 10.26
N GLN A 82 -2.81 -8.55 9.88
CA GLN A 82 -4.15 -8.26 10.39
C GLN A 82 -4.98 -7.52 9.34
N VAL A 83 -6.30 -7.46 9.52
CA VAL A 83 -7.19 -6.68 8.65
C VAL A 83 -6.72 -5.22 8.61
N GLY A 84 -6.80 -4.62 7.43
CA GLY A 84 -6.28 -3.30 7.13
C GLY A 84 -4.83 -3.30 6.65
N LYS A 85 -4.03 -4.35 6.93
CA LYS A 85 -2.63 -4.40 6.50
C LYS A 85 -2.46 -4.51 4.99
N LYS A 86 -1.38 -3.90 4.51
CA LYS A 86 -0.89 -4.11 3.16
C LYS A 86 -0.08 -5.40 3.07
N VAL A 87 -0.28 -6.11 1.97
CA VAL A 87 0.54 -7.24 1.55
C VAL A 87 0.97 -7.03 0.11
N LYS A 88 2.24 -7.32 -0.16
CA LYS A 88 2.80 -7.33 -1.50
C LYS A 88 2.79 -8.75 -2.03
N ILE A 89 2.14 -8.93 -3.15
CA ILE A 89 1.96 -10.20 -3.81
C ILE A 89 3.00 -10.24 -4.93
N VAL A 90 3.91 -11.20 -4.90
CA VAL A 90 5.03 -11.30 -5.84
C VAL A 90 4.95 -12.58 -6.65
N ASP A 91 5.13 -12.45 -7.97
CA ASP A 91 5.25 -13.57 -8.91
C ASP A 91 6.46 -13.34 -9.82
N GLY A 92 7.63 -13.77 -9.35
CA GLY A 92 8.89 -13.51 -10.05
C GLY A 92 9.24 -12.02 -10.10
N LEU A 93 9.16 -11.43 -11.29
CA LEU A 93 9.43 -10.00 -11.51
C LEU A 93 8.17 -9.13 -11.37
N GLU A 94 6.99 -9.74 -11.39
CA GLU A 94 5.73 -9.03 -11.23
C GLU A 94 5.39 -8.88 -9.75
N SER A 95 4.82 -7.73 -9.39
CA SER A 95 4.28 -7.52 -8.05
C SER A 95 3.01 -6.69 -8.06
N ARG A 96 2.13 -6.95 -7.10
CA ARG A 96 0.90 -6.21 -6.86
C ARG A 96 0.76 -5.90 -5.37
N GLY A 97 0.26 -4.71 -5.06
CA GLY A 97 -0.12 -4.37 -3.70
C GLY A 97 -1.59 -4.69 -3.45
N ALA A 98 -1.87 -5.26 -2.29
CA ALA A 98 -3.21 -5.54 -1.80
C ALA A 98 -3.36 -5.16 -0.34
N LYS A 99 -4.60 -4.99 0.11
CA LYS A 99 -4.96 -4.69 1.51
C LYS A 99 -5.88 -5.78 2.04
N ALA A 100 -5.58 -6.32 3.22
CA ALA A 100 -6.48 -7.21 3.94
C ALA A 100 -7.74 -6.46 4.34
N TYR A 101 -8.92 -7.00 4.04
CA TYR A 101 -10.21 -6.38 4.36
C TYR A 101 -11.12 -7.29 5.22
N ASP A 102 -10.87 -8.61 5.23
CA ASP A 102 -11.62 -9.54 6.08
C ASP A 102 -10.72 -10.69 6.56
N VAL A 103 -11.13 -11.38 7.63
CA VAL A 103 -10.44 -12.53 8.22
C VAL A 103 -11.44 -13.63 8.60
N LYS A 104 -11.12 -14.88 8.27
CA LYS A 104 -11.94 -16.05 8.61
C LYS A 104 -11.10 -17.17 9.22
N ASN A 105 -11.66 -17.82 10.23
CA ASN A 105 -11.11 -19.06 10.77
C ASN A 105 -11.69 -20.24 10.00
N VAL A 106 -10.83 -21.05 9.38
CA VAL A 106 -11.21 -22.23 8.60
C VAL A 106 -10.33 -23.39 9.05
N ASN A 107 -10.93 -24.43 9.63
CA ASN A 107 -10.26 -25.68 10.02
C ASN A 107 -8.88 -25.43 10.70
N ASP A 108 -8.89 -24.65 11.78
CA ASP A 108 -7.72 -24.27 12.60
C ASP A 108 -6.70 -23.32 11.95
N SER A 109 -7.01 -22.78 10.77
CA SER A 109 -6.17 -21.79 10.08
C SER A 109 -6.87 -20.44 9.95
N ILE A 110 -6.09 -19.38 10.04
CA ILE A 110 -6.56 -18.00 9.87
C ILE A 110 -6.34 -17.61 8.41
N TRP A 111 -7.42 -17.24 7.72
CA TRP A 111 -7.39 -16.81 6.32
C TRP A 111 -7.73 -15.34 6.20
N TYR A 112 -6.88 -14.59 5.50
CA TYR A 112 -7.08 -13.18 5.18
C TYR A 112 -7.59 -13.02 3.77
N TRP A 113 -8.70 -12.30 3.64
CA TRP A 113 -9.18 -11.83 2.37
C TRP A 113 -8.58 -10.47 2.10
N CYS A 114 -7.88 -10.36 0.98
CA CYS A 114 -7.18 -9.17 0.55
C CYS A 114 -7.76 -8.70 -0.78
N MET A 115 -7.70 -7.40 -1.04
CA MET A 115 -8.13 -6.83 -2.30
C MET A 115 -7.03 -5.94 -2.84
N ASP A 116 -6.77 -6.00 -4.14
CA ASP A 116 -5.81 -5.07 -4.74
C ASP A 116 -6.32 -3.63 -4.64
N TYR A 117 -5.41 -2.66 -4.75
CA TYR A 117 -5.78 -1.26 -4.65
C TYR A 117 -6.73 -0.78 -5.76
N THR A 118 -6.91 -1.57 -6.83
CA THR A 118 -7.87 -1.25 -7.90
C THR A 118 -9.27 -1.81 -7.62
N GLY A 119 -9.45 -2.66 -6.59
CA GLY A 119 -10.71 -3.32 -6.28
C GLY A 119 -11.11 -4.42 -7.27
N LYS A 120 -10.25 -4.77 -8.21
CA LYS A 120 -10.56 -5.70 -9.32
C LYS A 120 -10.18 -7.14 -9.02
N PHE A 121 -9.24 -7.35 -8.09
CA PHE A 121 -8.70 -8.66 -7.79
C PHE A 121 -8.77 -8.92 -6.29
N GLY A 122 -9.47 -10.00 -5.91
CA GLY A 122 -9.60 -10.45 -4.53
C GLY A 122 -8.72 -11.67 -4.28
N TYR A 123 -7.86 -11.60 -3.27
CA TYR A 123 -6.93 -12.66 -2.88
C TYR A 123 -7.35 -13.25 -1.53
N ALA A 124 -7.10 -14.54 -1.32
CA ALA A 124 -7.27 -15.19 -0.03
C ALA A 124 -5.97 -15.89 0.36
N PHE A 125 -5.42 -15.53 1.51
CA PHE A 125 -4.14 -16.03 1.99
C PHE A 125 -4.29 -16.62 3.37
N ASP A 126 -3.72 -17.82 3.56
CA ASP A 126 -3.50 -18.35 4.90
C ASP A 126 -2.44 -17.49 5.60
N LYS A 127 -2.65 -17.17 6.89
CA LYS A 127 -1.71 -16.41 7.72
C LYS A 127 -0.27 -16.92 7.60
N ASN A 128 -0.09 -18.24 7.55
CA ASN A 128 1.23 -18.89 7.53
C ASN A 128 1.95 -18.75 6.18
N THR A 129 1.27 -18.24 5.17
CA THR A 129 1.82 -18.03 3.82
C THR A 129 2.32 -16.61 3.59
N ILE A 130 2.09 -15.72 4.55
CA ILE A 130 2.49 -14.32 4.48
C ILE A 130 3.77 -14.13 5.28
N ASP A 131 4.85 -13.78 4.59
CA ASP A 131 6.17 -13.54 5.17
C ASP A 131 6.30 -12.08 5.62
N TRP A 132 6.82 -11.84 6.83
CA TRP A 132 7.20 -10.50 7.29
C TRP A 132 8.68 -10.25 7.03
N THR A 133 9.00 -9.22 6.24
CA THR A 133 10.39 -8.89 5.88
C THR A 133 11.07 -7.89 6.83
N LYS A 134 10.42 -7.54 7.94
CA LYS A 134 10.75 -6.38 8.81
C LYS A 134 10.44 -5.01 8.22
N SER A 135 9.93 -4.95 7.00
CA SER A 135 9.48 -3.71 6.35
C SER A 135 8.14 -3.86 5.65
N GLU A 136 7.86 -5.02 5.07
CA GLU A 136 6.61 -5.32 4.37
C GLU A 136 6.18 -6.77 4.56
N PHE A 137 4.87 -7.01 4.47
CA PHE A 137 4.32 -8.35 4.35
C PHE A 137 4.34 -8.78 2.88
N ILE A 138 4.86 -9.97 2.61
CA ILE A 138 5.01 -10.52 1.27
C ILE A 138 4.28 -11.85 1.17
N TYR A 139 3.52 -12.02 0.10
CA TYR A 139 3.03 -13.31 -0.35
C TYR A 139 3.75 -13.69 -1.64
N ASP A 140 4.53 -14.77 -1.62
CA ASP A 140 5.27 -15.27 -2.78
C ASP A 140 4.48 -16.38 -3.51
N CYS A 141 3.93 -16.03 -4.66
CA CYS A 141 3.15 -16.91 -5.52
C CYS A 141 3.93 -18.15 -5.96
N LYS A 142 5.24 -18.05 -6.18
CA LYS A 142 6.08 -19.18 -6.62
C LYS A 142 6.40 -20.10 -5.45
N LYS A 143 6.71 -19.55 -4.28
CA LYS A 143 6.93 -20.30 -3.04
C LYS A 143 5.70 -21.14 -2.69
N TRP A 144 4.51 -20.56 -2.79
CA TRP A 144 3.25 -21.20 -2.42
C TRP A 144 2.47 -21.81 -3.58
N LYS A 145 3.07 -21.89 -4.78
CA LYS A 145 2.50 -22.51 -5.99
C LYS A 145 1.08 -22.00 -6.31
N THR A 146 0.85 -20.71 -6.12
CA THR A 146 -0.44 -20.06 -6.32
C THR A 146 -0.28 -18.95 -7.37
N PRO A 147 -0.52 -19.25 -8.67
CA PRO A 147 -0.34 -18.28 -9.73
C PRO A 147 -1.28 -17.09 -9.60
N LEU A 148 -0.81 -15.88 -9.93
CA LEU A 148 -1.62 -14.66 -9.93
C LEU A 148 -2.92 -14.79 -10.76
N SER A 149 -2.89 -15.61 -11.82
CA SER A 149 -4.00 -15.83 -12.75
C SER A 149 -5.13 -16.71 -12.21
N VAL A 150 -4.90 -17.44 -11.11
CA VAL A 150 -5.90 -18.35 -10.50
C VAL A 150 -6.83 -17.60 -9.55
N ILE A 151 -6.55 -16.32 -9.30
CA ILE A 151 -7.16 -15.55 -8.24
C ILE A 151 -8.34 -14.76 -8.79
N ALA A 152 -9.51 -15.00 -8.22
CA ALA A 152 -10.80 -14.65 -8.77
C ALA A 152 -10.92 -13.15 -9.11
N GLN A 153 -11.23 -12.87 -10.38
CA GLN A 153 -11.98 -11.67 -10.74
C GLN A 153 -13.38 -11.82 -10.15
N TYR A 154 -13.58 -11.40 -8.90
CA TYR A 154 -14.92 -11.12 -8.43
C TYR A 154 -15.30 -9.72 -8.95
N GLY A 155 -15.92 -9.70 -10.13
CA GLY A 155 -16.79 -8.59 -10.50
C GLY A 155 -18.02 -8.62 -9.60
N TYR A 156 -18.21 -7.57 -8.81
CA TYR A 156 -19.53 -7.16 -8.35
C TYR A 156 -20.13 -6.20 -9.36
#